data_AF-A0A392UAE3-F1
#
_entry.id   AF-A0A392UAE3-F1
#
_cell.length_a   1.000
_cell.length_b   1.000
_cell.length_c   1.000
_cell.angle_alpha   90.00
_cell.angle_beta   90.00
_cell.angle_gamma   90.00
#
_symmetry.space_group_name_H-M   'P 1'
#
loop_
_entity.id
_entity.type
_entity.pdbx_description
1 polymer ?
#
loop_
_entity_poly.entity_id
_entity_poly.type
_entity_poly.pdbx_seq_one_letter_code
_entity_poly.pdbx_strand_id
1 'polypeptide(L)'
;ATLAGIVARDHQPGREDEARLECLMKHKPPTFIRGYNPEGAVKWLEEVEIIFEAMRCSEENKTTLGAYMLREEANHWWKNA
;
A
#
# COMPACT_ATOMS: atom_id res chain seq x y z
N ALA A 1 26.99 -17.04 -28.69
CA ALA A 1 26.38 -17.06 -27.35
C ALA A 1 25.48 -15.84 -27.24
N THR A 2 24.16 -16.05 -27.22
CA THR A 2 23.15 -15.00 -27.38
C THR A 2 23.04 -14.16 -26.12
N LEU A 3 23.06 -12.83 -26.27
CA LEU A 3 22.86 -11.79 -25.24
C LEU A 3 21.41 -11.76 -24.69
N ALA A 4 20.81 -12.92 -24.45
CA ALA A 4 19.46 -13.06 -23.90
C ALA A 4 19.45 -13.42 -22.39
N GLY A 5 20.62 -13.46 -21.75
CA GLY A 5 20.79 -14.06 -20.42
C GLY A 5 20.75 -13.13 -19.22
N ILE A 6 20.54 -11.82 -19.37
CA ILE A 6 20.69 -10.85 -18.25
C ILE A 6 19.35 -10.37 -17.68
N VAL A 7 18.24 -10.52 -18.40
CA VAL A 7 16.93 -9.95 -18.00
C VAL A 7 16.11 -10.89 -17.10
N ALA A 8 16.65 -12.04 -16.70
CA ALA A 8 16.01 -12.92 -15.72
C ALA A 8 16.54 -12.68 -14.30
N ARG A 9 16.71 -11.41 -13.90
CA ARG A 9 16.83 -11.09 -12.47
C ARG A 9 15.44 -11.14 -11.86
N ASP A 10 15.00 -12.35 -11.52
CA ASP A 10 14.12 -12.60 -10.37
C ASP A 10 12.94 -11.61 -10.22
N HIS A 11 12.28 -11.25 -11.32
CA HIS A 11 11.08 -10.42 -11.30
C HIS A 11 9.92 -11.33 -10.88
N GLN A 12 9.95 -11.76 -9.62
CA GLN A 12 8.83 -12.38 -8.96
C GLN A 12 7.99 -11.25 -8.36
N PRO A 13 6.83 -10.91 -8.95
CA PRO A 13 6.01 -9.78 -8.50
C PRO A 13 5.68 -9.89 -7.00
N GLY A 14 5.43 -11.12 -6.52
CA GLY A 14 5.14 -11.39 -5.11
C GLY A 14 6.27 -11.05 -4.13
N ARG A 15 7.55 -11.16 -4.51
CA ARG A 15 8.66 -10.78 -3.60
C ARG A 15 8.81 -9.27 -3.49
N GLU A 16 8.49 -8.55 -4.57
CA GLU A 16 8.54 -7.09 -4.59
C GLU A 16 7.37 -6.50 -3.80
N ASP A 17 6.18 -7.09 -3.90
CA ASP A 17 5.00 -6.70 -3.13
C ASP A 17 5.19 -6.93 -1.62
N GLU A 18 5.80 -8.07 -1.25
CA GLU A 18 6.16 -8.36 0.15
C GLU A 18 7.17 -7.34 0.69
N ALA A 19 8.23 -7.02 -0.06
CA ALA A 19 9.22 -6.02 0.34
C ALA A 19 8.62 -4.62 0.50
N ARG A 20 7.65 -4.25 -0.36
CA ARG A 20 6.91 -2.98 -0.26
C ARG A 20 5.99 -2.96 0.96
N LEU A 21 5.31 -4.07 1.26
CA LEU A 21 4.48 -4.20 2.45
C LEU A 21 5.33 -4.10 3.73
N GLU A 22 6.47 -4.78 3.78
CA GLU A 22 7.41 -4.66 4.90
C GLU A 22 7.90 -3.22 5.09
N CYS A 23 8.21 -2.54 3.98
CA CYS A 23 8.61 -1.13 4.01
C CYS A 23 7.49 -0.24 4.58
N LEU A 24 6.26 -0.41 4.11
CA LEU A 24 5.09 0.28 4.64
C LEU A 24 4.96 0.07 6.15
N MET A 25 5.03 -1.17 6.61
CA MET A 25 4.88 -1.51 8.03
C MET A 25 5.98 -0.91 8.92
N LYS A 26 7.19 -0.68 8.40
CA LYS A 26 8.26 0.04 9.11
C LYS A 26 7.89 1.49 9.41
N HIS A 27 7.07 2.11 8.56
CA HIS A 27 6.55 3.47 8.77
C HIS A 27 5.37 3.53 9.73
N LYS A 28 4.87 2.38 10.21
CA LYS A 28 3.77 2.26 11.18
C LYS A 28 2.55 3.09 10.75
N PRO A 29 1.97 2.79 9.58
CA PRO A 29 0.88 3.59 9.05
C PRO A 29 -0.29 3.60 10.03
N PRO A 30 -1.03 4.72 10.12
CA PRO A 30 -2.23 4.80 10.93
C PRO A 30 -3.28 3.80 10.39
N THR A 31 -4.05 3.18 11.29
CA THR A 31 -5.15 2.31 10.90
C THR A 31 -6.46 3.08 10.90
N PHE A 32 -7.31 2.83 9.90
CA PHE A 32 -8.66 3.40 9.85
C PHE A 32 -9.68 2.28 10.14
N ILE A 33 -10.28 2.36 11.32
CA ILE A 33 -11.15 1.31 11.86
C ILE A 33 -12.62 1.63 11.57
N ARG A 34 -13.03 2.90 11.76
CA ARG A 34 -14.39 3.42 11.53
C ARG A 34 -14.44 4.91 11.81
N GLY A 35 -15.42 5.62 11.24
CA GLY A 35 -15.95 6.83 11.87
C GLY A 35 -16.70 7.73 10.90
N TYR A 36 -17.89 8.17 11.29
CA TYR A 36 -18.53 9.39 10.76
C TYR A 36 -17.73 10.63 11.21
N ASN A 37 -16.45 10.66 10.84
CA ASN A 37 -15.50 11.71 11.18
C ASN A 37 -14.76 12.05 9.88
N PRO A 38 -15.34 12.92 9.03
CA PRO A 38 -14.73 13.29 7.77
C PRO A 38 -13.35 13.93 7.98
N GLU A 39 -13.16 14.68 9.06
CA GLU A 39 -11.86 15.27 9.42
C GLU A 39 -10.83 14.18 9.76
N GLY A 40 -11.24 13.15 10.50
CA GLY A 40 -10.40 12.00 10.82
C GLY A 40 -10.01 11.18 9.60
N ALA A 41 -10.93 11.03 8.63
CA ALA A 41 -10.66 10.34 7.37
C ALA A 41 -9.70 11.14 6.48
N VAL A 42 -9.87 12.47 6.39
CA VAL A 42 -8.95 13.35 5.66
C VAL A 42 -7.56 13.28 6.27
N LYS A 43 -7.44 13.41 7.59
CA LYS A 43 -6.14 13.30 8.28
C LYS A 43 -5.47 11.94 8.07
N TRP A 44 -6.26 10.85 8.10
CA TRP A 44 -5.73 9.52 7.82
C TRP A 44 -5.19 9.41 6.39
N LEU A 45 -5.92 9.94 5.40
CA LEU A 45 -5.47 9.97 4.01
C LEU A 45 -4.18 10.78 3.84
N GLU A 46 -4.08 11.97 4.46
CA GLU A 46 -2.87 12.80 4.41
C GLU A 46 -1.65 12.06 4.99
N GLU A 47 -1.80 11.42 6.15
CA GLU A 47 -0.71 10.67 6.79
C GLU A 47 -0.27 9.46 5.95
N VAL A 48 -1.22 8.76 5.32
CA VAL A 48 -0.93 7.64 4.42
C VAL A 48 -0.24 8.10 3.13
N GLU A 49 -0.67 9.21 2.55
CA GLU A 49 -0.10 9.74 1.30
C GLU A 49 1.35 10.15 1.48
N ILE A 50 1.71 10.76 2.63
CA ILE A 50 3.09 11.10 2.98
C ILE A 50 3.99 9.84 2.98
N ILE A 51 3.48 8.71 3.49
CA ILE A 51 4.23 7.46 3.52
C ILE A 51 4.43 6.93 2.09
N PHE A 52 3.38 6.97 1.26
CA PHE A 52 3.49 6.54 -0.14
C PHE A 52 4.46 7.40 -0.95
N GLU A 53 4.46 8.72 -0.74
CA GLU A 53 5.43 9.63 -1.36
C GLU A 53 6.86 9.31 -0.91
N ALA A 54 7.08 9.12 0.39
CA ALA A 54 8.40 8.76 0.93
C ALA A 54 8.92 7.43 0.35
N MET A 55 8.02 6.47 0.12
CA MET A 55 8.32 5.18 -0.48
C MET A 55 8.41 5.20 -2.01
N ARG A 56 8.02 6.32 -2.65
CA ARG A 56 7.86 6.44 -4.11
C ARG A 56 6.93 5.37 -4.70
N CYS A 57 5.81 5.10 -4.04
CA CYS A 57 4.80 4.16 -4.51
C CYS A 57 4.16 4.64 -5.82
N SER A 58 4.04 3.75 -6.80
CA SER A 58 3.17 3.97 -7.96
C SER A 58 1.70 3.94 -7.55
N GLU A 59 0.83 4.57 -8.34
CA GLU A 59 -0.63 4.59 -8.09
C GLU A 59 -1.22 3.18 -7.94
N GLU A 60 -0.78 2.23 -8.77
CA GLU A 60 -1.18 0.82 -8.68
C GLU A 60 -0.83 0.20 -7.30
N ASN A 61 0.35 0.51 -6.78
CA ASN A 61 0.80 0.01 -5.49
C ASN A 61 0.07 0.68 -4.32
N LYS A 62 -0.29 1.97 -4.45
CA LYS A 62 -1.03 2.71 -3.41
C LYS A 62 -2.38 2.06 -3.14
N THR A 63 -3.10 1.63 -4.17
CA THR A 63 -4.40 0.95 -3.99
C THR A 63 -4.25 -0.35 -3.19
N THR A 64 -3.30 -1.21 -3.58
CA THR A 64 -3.06 -2.48 -2.90
C THR A 64 -2.65 -2.29 -1.45
N LEU A 65 -1.66 -1.42 -1.19
CA LEU A 65 -1.17 -1.13 0.16
C LEU A 65 -2.21 -0.39 1.02
N GLY A 66 -2.99 0.51 0.41
CA GLY A 66 -4.11 1.23 0.99
C GLY A 66 -5.14 0.28 1.59
N ALA A 67 -5.57 -0.70 0.81
CA ALA A 67 -6.52 -1.71 1.24
C ALA A 67 -6.02 -2.51 2.45
N TYR A 68 -4.71 -2.76 2.58
CA TYR A 68 -4.13 -3.42 3.75
C TYR A 68 -4.22 -2.61 5.05
N MET A 69 -4.40 -1.28 4.98
CA MET A 69 -4.50 -0.41 6.16
C MET A 69 -5.94 -0.24 6.66
N LEU A 70 -6.92 -0.59 5.83
CA LEU A 70 -8.33 -0.60 6.21
C LEU A 70 -8.60 -1.73 7.21
N ARG A 71 -9.41 -1.43 8.22
CA ARG A 71 -9.84 -2.38 9.24
C ARG A 71 -11.37 -2.40 9.31
N GLU A 72 -11.90 -3.48 9.89
CA GLU A 72 -13.32 -3.65 10.22
C GLU A 72 -14.26 -3.21 9.08
N GLU A 73 -15.06 -2.16 9.30
CA GLU A 73 -16.09 -1.73 8.37
C GLU A 73 -15.55 -1.03 7.13
N ALA A 74 -14.44 -0.31 7.24
CA ALA A 74 -13.81 0.33 6.09
C ALA A 74 -13.33 -0.72 5.08
N ASN A 75 -12.79 -1.85 5.58
CA ASN A 75 -12.42 -2.99 4.75
C ASN A 75 -13.64 -3.69 4.15
N HIS A 76 -14.74 -3.80 4.91
CA HIS A 76 -15.97 -4.39 4.40
C HIS A 76 -16.60 -3.54 3.28
N TRP A 77 -16.64 -2.21 3.44
CA TRP A 77 -17.10 -1.31 2.38
C TRP A 77 -16.21 -1.43 1.15
N TRP A 78 -14.88 -1.34 1.30
CA TRP A 78 -13.95 -1.43 0.18
C TRP A 78 -14.07 -2.73 -0.65
N LYS A 79 -14.31 -3.86 0.02
CA LYS A 79 -14.46 -5.17 -0.65
C LYS A 79 -15.82 -5.36 -1.34
N ASN A 80 -16.82 -4.57 -0.98
CA ASN A 80 -18.19 -4.68 -1.50
C ASN A 80 -18.63 -3.42 -2.27
N ALA A 81 -17.72 -2.48 -2.53
CA ALA A 81 -17.95 -1.26 -3.30
C ALA A 81 -17.87 -1.51 -4.82
#